data_AF-A0A7K1SSR0-F1
#
_entry.id   AF-A0A7K1SSR0-F1
#
_cell.length_a   1.000
_cell.length_b   1.000
_cell.length_c   1.000
_cell.angle_alpha   90.00
_cell.angle_beta   90.00
_cell.angle_gamma   90.00
#
_symmetry.space_group_name_H-M   'P 1'
#
loop_
_entity.id
_entity.type
_entity.pdbx_description
1 polymer ?
#
loop_
_entity_poly.entity_id
_entity_poly.type
_entity_poly.pdbx_seq_one_letter_code
_entity_poly.pdbx_strand_id
1 'polypeptide(L)'
;MIRVKLFLATVFIGLFFMLQACNEPGTLIDQSTEISNHNWPYINKIKTDVKIEDISVPYNIYFNLRHSADYKYSNIFILVHQISPDHQTKIIRYEFKLANPDGEWLGNGSGNLYSYRLPLQTNFRFPIKGTYSFIIEQNMRDNPLKEVADVGLRVERAK
;
A
#
# COMPACT_ATOMS: atom_id res chain seq x y z
N MET A 1 2.24 -25.07 46.36
CA MET A 1 1.15 -24.40 45.60
C MET A 1 1.39 -22.90 45.34
N ILE A 2 1.91 -22.10 46.29
CA ILE A 2 2.11 -20.64 46.10
C ILE A 2 3.20 -20.30 45.06
N ARG A 3 4.32 -21.05 45.03
CA ARG A 3 5.42 -20.84 44.07
C ARG A 3 5.04 -21.12 42.60
N VAL A 4 4.12 -22.06 42.36
CA VAL A 4 3.61 -22.38 41.01
C VAL A 4 2.67 -21.27 40.50
N LYS A 5 1.85 -20.69 41.39
CA LYS A 5 1.01 -19.51 41.07
C LYS A 5 1.85 -18.28 40.72
N LEU A 6 2.99 -18.08 41.40
CA LEU A 6 3.91 -16.96 41.12
C LEU A 6 4.60 -17.11 39.75
N PHE A 7 5.01 -18.34 39.39
CA PHE A 7 5.62 -18.65 38.09
C PHE A 7 4.63 -18.53 36.93
N LEU A 8 3.38 -18.98 37.12
CA LEU A 8 2.31 -18.81 36.13
C LEU A 8 1.94 -17.34 35.90
N ALA A 9 1.99 -16.50 36.95
CA ALA A 9 1.76 -15.06 36.81
C ALA A 9 2.88 -14.34 36.05
N THR A 10 4.14 -14.81 36.15
CA THR A 10 5.28 -14.20 35.42
C THR A 10 5.24 -14.53 33.93
N VAL A 11 4.80 -15.75 33.56
CA VAL A 11 4.63 -16.15 32.16
C VAL A 11 3.47 -15.39 31.50
N PHE A 12 2.40 -15.08 32.24
CA PHE A 12 1.26 -14.32 31.73
C PHE A 12 1.56 -12.82 31.53
N ILE A 13 2.47 -12.24 32.34
CA ILE A 13 2.91 -10.84 32.20
C ILE A 13 3.92 -10.68 31.05
N GLY A 14 4.75 -11.70 30.77
CA GLY A 14 5.67 -11.70 29.62
C GLY A 14 4.98 -11.80 28.26
N LEU A 15 3.80 -12.41 28.19
CA LEU A 15 3.04 -12.57 26.94
C LEU A 15 2.31 -11.28 26.51
N PHE A 16 2.18 -10.29 27.39
CA PHE A 16 1.43 -9.05 27.12
C PHE A 16 2.26 -7.95 26.44
N PHE A 17 3.59 -8.12 26.32
CA PHE A 17 4.48 -7.11 25.72
C PHE A 17 4.72 -7.27 24.21
N MET A 18 4.12 -8.27 23.55
CA MET A 18 4.41 -8.60 22.15
C MET A 18 3.48 -7.95 21.10
N LEU A 19 2.62 -6.99 21.50
CA LEU A 19 1.70 -6.30 20.58
C LEU A 19 2.02 -4.81 20.39
N GLN A 20 3.30 -4.45 20.39
CA GLN A 20 3.72 -3.14 19.88
C GLN A 20 3.60 -3.17 18.35
N ALA A 21 2.44 -2.77 17.83
CA ALA A 21 2.27 -2.51 16.40
C ALA A 21 3.30 -1.46 15.98
N CYS A 22 4.14 -1.80 15.00
CA CYS A 22 5.19 -0.94 14.50
C CYS A 22 4.56 0.16 13.62
N ASN A 23 4.00 1.19 14.25
CA ASN A 23 3.54 2.38 13.55
C ASN A 23 4.72 3.32 13.37
N GLU A 24 5.31 3.34 12.18
CA GLU A 24 6.35 4.30 11.82
C GLU A 24 5.79 5.73 11.99
N PRO A 25 6.43 6.59 12.80
CA PRO A 25 5.94 7.93 13.09
C PRO A 25 5.67 8.73 11.80
N GLY A 26 4.49 9.33 11.71
CA GLY A 26 4.08 10.14 10.55
C GLY A 26 3.38 9.36 9.44
N THR A 27 3.30 8.03 9.52
CA THR A 27 2.48 7.21 8.60
C THR A 27 1.00 7.35 8.98
N LEU A 28 0.16 7.73 8.02
CA LEU A 28 -1.29 7.83 8.19
C LEU A 28 -1.97 6.51 7.85
N ILE A 29 -1.51 5.86 6.77
CA ILE A 29 -1.97 4.54 6.35
C ILE A 29 -0.87 3.85 5.57
N ASP A 30 -0.77 2.53 5.73
CA ASP A 30 0.02 1.64 4.89
C ASP A 30 -0.78 0.34 4.75
N GLN A 31 -1.67 0.30 3.75
CA GLN A 31 -2.60 -0.80 3.56
C GLN A 31 -2.39 -1.42 2.19
N SER A 32 -2.20 -2.74 2.17
CA SER A 32 -2.19 -3.54 0.95
C SER A 32 -3.26 -4.63 1.06
N THR A 33 -3.95 -4.86 -0.05
CA THR A 33 -4.99 -5.87 -0.18
C THR A 33 -4.47 -6.99 -1.07
N GLU A 34 -4.58 -8.22 -0.59
CA GLU A 34 -4.25 -9.40 -1.36
C GLU A 34 -5.20 -9.55 -2.56
N ILE A 35 -4.65 -9.88 -3.72
CA ILE A 35 -5.38 -10.14 -4.94
C ILE A 35 -5.59 -11.64 -5.08
N SER A 36 -6.86 -12.06 -5.03
CA SER A 36 -7.24 -13.47 -5.10
C SER A 36 -6.66 -14.17 -6.33
N ASN A 37 -6.02 -15.32 -6.12
CA ASN A 37 -5.39 -16.15 -7.15
C ASN A 37 -4.38 -15.40 -8.03
N HIS A 38 -3.81 -14.31 -7.51
CA HIS A 38 -2.95 -13.38 -8.23
C HIS A 38 -3.53 -12.81 -9.52
N ASN A 39 -4.85 -12.78 -9.65
CA ASN A 39 -5.54 -12.32 -10.85
C ASN A 39 -6.25 -11.01 -10.53
N TRP A 40 -5.76 -9.90 -11.06
CA TRP A 40 -6.34 -8.57 -10.83
C TRP A 40 -7.26 -8.17 -11.99
N PRO A 41 -8.58 -8.42 -11.92
CA PRO A 41 -9.51 -8.02 -12.98
C PRO A 41 -9.84 -6.53 -12.90
N TYR A 42 -10.27 -5.93 -14.02
CA TYR A 42 -10.69 -4.51 -14.05
C TYR A 42 -11.79 -4.17 -13.05
N ILE A 43 -12.68 -5.12 -12.74
CA ILE A 43 -13.79 -4.89 -11.81
C ILE A 43 -13.32 -4.79 -10.34
N ASN A 44 -12.17 -5.38 -10.01
CA ASN A 44 -11.62 -5.36 -8.66
C ASN A 44 -10.80 -4.09 -8.44
N LYS A 45 -11.46 -3.00 -8.06
CA LYS A 45 -10.79 -1.74 -7.72
C LYS A 45 -10.46 -1.70 -6.24
N ILE A 46 -9.25 -1.29 -5.90
CA ILE A 46 -8.81 -1.20 -4.51
C ILE A 46 -9.08 0.21 -4.00
N LYS A 47 -9.98 0.31 -3.02
CA LYS A 47 -10.36 1.58 -2.40
C LYS A 47 -9.68 1.71 -1.03
N THR A 48 -9.08 2.87 -0.78
CA THR A 48 -8.49 3.24 0.50
C THR A 48 -8.94 4.65 0.89
N ASP A 49 -9.50 4.79 2.08
CA ASP A 49 -9.95 6.08 2.63
C ASP A 49 -8.89 6.63 3.60
N VAL A 50 -8.50 7.89 3.40
CA VAL A 50 -7.43 8.55 4.15
C VAL A 50 -7.95 9.84 4.77
N LYS A 51 -7.92 9.92 6.10
CA LYS A 51 -8.33 11.12 6.83
C LYS A 51 -7.17 12.10 6.95
N ILE A 52 -7.31 13.27 6.36
CA ILE A 52 -6.35 14.37 6.45
C ILE A 52 -6.85 15.38 7.47
N GLU A 53 -6.09 15.58 8.54
CA GLU A 53 -6.45 16.49 9.63
C GLU A 53 -5.68 17.81 9.63
N ASP A 54 -4.48 17.81 9.06
CA ASP A 54 -3.56 18.94 9.01
C ASP A 54 -3.13 19.21 7.56
N ILE A 55 -3.65 20.29 6.98
CA ILE A 55 -3.32 20.72 5.61
C ILE A 55 -2.08 21.63 5.55
N SER A 56 -1.52 21.99 6.71
CA SER A 56 -0.35 22.87 6.81
C SER A 56 0.98 22.13 6.60
N VAL A 57 0.95 20.80 6.50
CA VAL A 57 2.12 19.95 6.24
C VAL A 57 2.02 19.25 4.87
N PRO A 58 3.16 18.95 4.24
CA PRO A 58 3.19 18.13 3.03
C PRO A 58 3.12 16.62 3.35
N TYR A 59 2.67 15.83 2.37
CA TYR A 59 2.51 14.38 2.45
C TYR A 59 3.15 13.69 1.25
N ASN A 60 3.61 12.46 1.45
CA ASN A 60 3.97 11.54 0.39
C ASN A 60 2.88 10.47 0.24
N ILE A 61 2.51 10.18 -1.01
CA ILE A 61 1.51 9.20 -1.38
C ILE A 61 2.18 8.18 -2.29
N TYR A 62 2.08 6.90 -1.92
CA TYR A 62 2.69 5.80 -2.65
C TYR A 62 1.66 4.75 -3.04
N PHE A 63 1.86 4.18 -4.22
CA PHE A 63 1.25 2.93 -4.65
C PHE A 63 2.14 1.77 -4.21
N ASN A 64 1.59 0.89 -3.39
CA ASN A 64 2.24 -0.36 -3.04
C ASN A 64 1.81 -1.44 -4.04
N LEU A 65 2.79 -2.15 -4.58
CA LEU A 65 2.55 -3.27 -5.49
C LEU A 65 3.42 -4.44 -5.06
N ARG A 66 2.85 -5.64 -5.09
CA ARG A 66 3.62 -6.88 -5.04
C ARG A 66 3.18 -7.79 -6.17
N HIS A 67 4.14 -8.38 -6.87
CA HIS A 67 3.89 -9.32 -7.95
C HIS A 67 4.85 -10.51 -7.86
N SER A 68 4.53 -11.61 -8.53
CA SER A 68 5.40 -12.77 -8.61
C SER A 68 6.47 -12.62 -9.70
N ALA A 69 7.50 -13.48 -9.71
CA ALA A 69 8.51 -13.46 -10.79
C ALA A 69 7.92 -13.82 -12.16
N ASP A 70 6.75 -14.47 -12.20
CA ASP A 70 6.06 -14.86 -13.42
C ASP A 70 5.25 -13.69 -14.05
N TYR A 71 5.25 -12.52 -13.41
CA TYR A 71 4.66 -11.31 -13.98
C TYR A 71 5.34 -10.95 -15.31
N LYS A 72 4.55 -10.84 -16.37
CA LYS A 72 5.09 -10.82 -17.74
C LYS A 72 5.58 -9.47 -18.26
N TYR A 73 5.40 -8.38 -17.50
CA TYR A 73 5.70 -7.02 -17.98
C TYR A 73 6.79 -6.37 -17.14
N SER A 74 7.66 -5.60 -17.79
CA SER A 74 8.68 -4.80 -17.11
C SER A 74 8.14 -3.46 -16.58
N ASN A 75 6.84 -3.19 -16.76
CA ASN A 75 6.16 -2.00 -16.30
C ASN A 75 4.70 -2.29 -15.92
N ILE A 76 4.07 -1.34 -15.25
CA ILE A 76 2.64 -1.36 -14.94
C ILE A 76 2.02 0.01 -15.19
N PHE A 77 0.82 0.01 -15.78
CA PHE A 77 -0.05 1.17 -15.85
C PHE A 77 -1.21 1.02 -14.87
N ILE A 78 -1.50 2.08 -14.13
CA ILE A 78 -2.65 2.15 -13.23
C ILE A 78 -3.42 3.45 -13.44
N LEU A 79 -4.69 3.44 -13.07
CA LEU A 79 -5.49 4.65 -12.88
C LEU A 79 -5.72 4.83 -11.38
N VAL A 80 -5.47 6.05 -10.89
CA VAL A 80 -5.76 6.46 -9.53
C VAL A 80 -6.83 7.52 -9.57
N HIS A 81 -7.98 7.21 -8.96
CA HIS A 81 -9.06 8.16 -8.74
C HIS A 81 -8.89 8.72 -7.33
N GLN A 82 -8.66 10.01 -7.22
CA GLN A 82 -8.61 10.74 -5.96
C GLN A 82 -9.90 11.55 -5.82
N ILE A 83 -10.73 11.16 -4.87
CA ILE A 83 -11.98 11.84 -4.54
C ILE A 83 -11.75 12.68 -3.28
N SER A 84 -11.97 13.98 -3.39
CA SER A 84 -11.79 14.93 -2.29
C SER A 84 -13.01 14.96 -1.34
N PRO A 85 -12.85 15.51 -0.12
CA PRO A 85 -13.95 15.66 0.84
C PRO A 85 -15.16 16.44 0.32
N ASP A 86 -14.97 17.33 -0.65
CA ASP A 86 -16.01 18.09 -1.36
C ASP A 86 -16.51 17.40 -2.64
N HIS A 87 -16.24 16.10 -2.79
CA HIS A 87 -16.69 15.22 -3.87
C HIS A 87 -16.13 15.52 -5.28
N GLN A 88 -15.08 16.33 -5.40
CA GLN A 88 -14.37 16.47 -6.66
C GLN A 88 -13.53 15.23 -6.93
N THR A 89 -13.53 14.75 -8.18
CA THR A 89 -12.77 13.58 -8.58
C THR A 89 -11.65 13.98 -9.55
N LYS A 90 -10.42 13.60 -9.21
CA LYS A 90 -9.26 13.69 -10.09
C LYS A 90 -8.81 12.29 -10.49
N ILE A 91 -8.68 12.04 -11.79
CA ILE A 91 -8.22 10.75 -12.32
C ILE A 91 -6.85 10.96 -12.94
N ILE A 92 -5.87 10.15 -12.53
CA ILE A 92 -4.49 10.24 -13.00
C ILE A 92 -4.04 8.85 -13.45
N ARG A 93 -3.43 8.78 -14.63
CA ARG A 93 -2.78 7.58 -15.14
C ARG A 93 -1.30 7.62 -14.78
N TYR A 94 -0.80 6.56 -14.16
CA TYR A 94 0.62 6.40 -13.85
C TYR A 94 1.19 5.23 -14.65
N GLU A 95 2.47 5.35 -14.98
CA GLU A 95 3.30 4.25 -15.46
C GLU A 95 4.48 4.09 -14.52
N PHE A 96 4.77 2.86 -14.11
CA PHE A 96 5.94 2.54 -13.32
C PHE A 96 6.77 1.45 -13.99
N LYS A 97 8.08 1.68 -14.08
CA LYS A 97 9.05 0.65 -14.44
C LYS A 97 9.23 -0.30 -13.25
N LEU A 98 9.11 -1.59 -13.49
CA LEU A 98 9.25 -2.67 -12.52
C LEU A 98 10.51 -3.49 -12.74
N ALA A 99 11.02 -3.60 -13.98
CA ALA A 99 12.25 -4.33 -14.28
C ALA A 99 13.20 -3.55 -15.20
N ASN A 100 14.49 -3.87 -15.12
CA ASN A 100 15.51 -3.47 -16.08
C ASN A 100 15.31 -4.16 -17.44
N PRO A 101 15.95 -3.66 -18.51
CA PRO A 101 15.83 -4.26 -19.85
C PRO A 101 16.30 -5.71 -19.95
N ASP A 102 17.17 -6.15 -19.04
CA ASP A 102 17.65 -7.53 -18.91
C ASP A 102 16.71 -8.44 -18.11
N GLY A 103 15.59 -7.90 -17.58
CA GLY A 103 14.59 -8.62 -16.80
C GLY A 103 14.83 -8.59 -15.29
N GLU A 104 15.89 -7.94 -14.80
CA GLU A 104 16.10 -7.81 -13.35
C GLU A 104 15.03 -6.92 -12.72
N TRP A 105 14.30 -7.45 -11.74
CA TRP A 105 13.27 -6.72 -11.00
C TRP A 105 13.88 -5.64 -10.10
N LEU A 106 13.28 -4.44 -10.12
CA LEU A 106 13.69 -3.29 -9.30
C LEU A 106 13.10 -3.31 -7.89
N GLY A 107 12.14 -4.20 -7.64
CA GLY A 107 11.47 -4.35 -6.36
C GLY A 107 12.31 -5.11 -5.35
N ASN A 108 12.05 -4.89 -4.07
CA ASN A 108 12.68 -5.65 -3.00
C ASN A 108 11.89 -6.93 -2.72
N GLY A 109 12.57 -8.01 -2.36
CA GLY A 109 11.89 -9.25 -2.01
C GLY A 109 12.83 -10.43 -1.86
N SER A 110 12.27 -11.58 -1.50
CA SER A 110 12.98 -12.85 -1.40
C SER A 110 12.15 -13.94 -2.06
N GLY A 111 12.82 -14.86 -2.75
CA GLY A 111 12.14 -15.95 -3.46
C GLY A 111 11.39 -15.44 -4.69
N ASN A 112 10.11 -15.78 -4.80
CA ASN A 112 9.32 -15.54 -6.01
C ASN A 112 8.50 -14.25 -6.02
N LEU A 113 8.68 -13.34 -5.05
CA LEU A 113 7.82 -12.16 -4.88
C LEU A 113 8.66 -10.88 -4.80
N TYR A 114 8.20 -9.86 -5.52
CA TYR A 114 8.84 -8.55 -5.61
C TYR A 114 7.86 -7.46 -5.17
N SER A 115 8.29 -6.65 -4.20
CA SER A 115 7.51 -5.57 -3.59
C SER A 115 8.06 -4.21 -3.97
N TYR A 116 7.16 -3.27 -4.25
CA TYR A 116 7.46 -1.91 -4.66
C TYR A 116 6.67 -0.91 -3.81
N ARG A 117 7.31 0.21 -3.51
CA ARG A 117 6.69 1.43 -3.00
C ARG A 117 6.91 2.54 -4.02
N LEU A 118 5.92 2.76 -4.87
CA LEU A 118 6.02 3.58 -6.07
C LEU A 118 5.42 4.96 -5.81
N PRO A 119 6.17 6.07 -5.99
CA PRO A 119 5.67 7.40 -5.65
C PRO A 119 4.57 7.85 -6.61
N LEU A 120 3.38 8.16 -6.08
CA LEU A 120 2.29 8.79 -6.81
C LEU A 120 2.41 10.32 -6.74
N GLN A 121 2.52 10.85 -5.51
CA GLN A 121 2.72 12.27 -5.26
C GLN A 121 3.71 12.44 -4.11
N THR A 122 4.66 13.35 -4.26
CA THR A 122 5.66 13.67 -3.24
C THR A 122 5.50 15.12 -2.81
N ASN A 123 5.74 15.40 -1.53
CA ASN A 123 5.58 16.72 -0.92
C ASN A 123 4.21 17.38 -1.21
N PHE A 124 3.15 16.58 -1.34
CA PHE A 124 1.83 17.02 -1.71
C PHE A 124 1.10 17.67 -0.54
N ARG A 125 0.54 18.86 -0.75
CA ARG A 125 -0.29 19.55 0.24
C ARG A 125 -1.76 19.35 -0.13
N PHE A 126 -2.50 18.70 0.74
CA PHE A 126 -3.94 18.56 0.56
C PHE A 126 -4.60 19.93 0.67
N PRO A 127 -5.47 20.31 -0.28
CA PRO A 127 -6.06 21.64 -0.32
C PRO A 127 -7.13 21.85 0.77
N ILE A 128 -7.80 20.79 1.21
CA ILE A 128 -8.86 20.85 2.22
C ILE A 128 -8.73 19.71 3.22
N LYS A 129 -9.18 19.96 4.45
CA LYS A 129 -9.25 18.96 5.52
C LYS A 129 -10.42 18.01 5.25
N GLY A 130 -10.25 16.73 5.57
CA GLY A 130 -11.33 15.73 5.49
C GLY A 130 -10.85 14.37 5.03
N THR A 131 -11.80 13.50 4.70
CA THR A 131 -11.50 12.15 4.18
C THR A 131 -11.41 12.18 2.66
N TYR A 132 -10.26 11.76 2.14
CA TYR A 132 -10.04 11.50 0.73
C TYR A 132 -10.22 10.02 0.44
N SER A 133 -10.92 9.68 -0.64
CA SER A 133 -10.98 8.30 -1.14
C SER A 133 -10.04 8.15 -2.32
N PHE A 134 -9.11 7.20 -2.23
CA PHE A 134 -8.26 6.78 -3.33
C PHE A 134 -8.77 5.45 -3.87
N ILE A 135 -9.02 5.37 -5.18
CA ILE A 135 -9.42 4.13 -5.86
C ILE A 135 -8.37 3.82 -6.91
N ILE A 136 -7.72 2.67 -6.78
CA ILE A 136 -6.68 2.20 -7.69
C ILE A 136 -7.24 1.06 -8.53
N GLU A 137 -7.05 1.14 -9.84
CA GLU A 137 -7.37 0.07 -10.78
C GLU A 137 -6.22 -0.14 -11.77
N GLN A 138 -6.07 -1.39 -12.21
CA GLN A 138 -5.11 -1.71 -13.26
C GLN A 138 -5.57 -1.12 -14.60
N ASN A 139 -4.60 -0.62 -15.37
CA ASN A 139 -4.82 -0.07 -16.71
C ASN A 139 -3.89 -0.73 -17.74
N MET A 140 -3.73 -2.06 -17.61
CA MET A 140 -3.02 -2.89 -18.57
C MET A 140 -3.99 -3.38 -19.66
N ARG A 141 -3.47 -4.07 -20.69
CA ARG A 141 -4.31 -4.64 -21.76
C ARG A 141 -4.97 -5.96 -21.34
N ASP A 142 -4.33 -6.68 -20.43
CA ASP A 142 -4.75 -8.00 -19.97
C ASP A 142 -5.78 -7.90 -18.84
N ASN A 143 -6.81 -8.76 -18.92
CA ASN A 143 -7.86 -8.85 -17.91
C ASN A 143 -8.29 -10.32 -17.71
N PRO A 144 -8.05 -10.92 -16.54
CA PRO A 144 -7.34 -10.33 -15.39
C PRO A 144 -5.85 -10.12 -15.67
N LEU A 145 -5.26 -9.12 -15.03
CA LEU A 145 -3.81 -8.96 -14.98
C LEU A 145 -3.25 -9.99 -14.01
N LYS A 146 -2.53 -10.98 -14.55
CA LYS A 146 -2.01 -12.12 -13.79
C LYS A 146 -0.79 -11.76 -12.97
N GLU A 147 -0.50 -12.60 -11.98
CA GLU A 147 0.70 -12.56 -11.13
C GLU A 147 0.85 -11.30 -10.27
N VAL A 148 -0.25 -10.59 -10.03
CA VAL A 148 -0.31 -9.49 -9.05
C VAL A 148 -0.74 -10.08 -7.72
N ALA A 149 0.13 -10.04 -6.71
CA ALA A 149 -0.13 -10.62 -5.39
C ALA A 149 -0.83 -9.63 -4.45
N ASP A 150 -0.36 -8.39 -4.37
CA ASP A 150 -0.89 -7.37 -3.47
C ASP A 150 -0.94 -6.00 -4.15
N VAL A 151 -1.98 -5.22 -3.83
CA VAL A 151 -2.13 -3.83 -4.26
C VAL A 151 -2.54 -2.96 -3.08
N GLY A 152 -1.88 -1.81 -2.91
CA GLY A 152 -2.10 -0.97 -1.76
C GLY A 152 -1.79 0.50 -1.96
N LEU A 153 -2.07 1.25 -0.89
CA LEU A 153 -1.76 2.67 -0.78
C LEU A 153 -1.03 2.90 0.55
N ARG A 154 0.03 3.71 0.50
CA ARG A 154 0.64 4.30 1.69
C ARG A 154 0.57 5.81 1.62
N VAL A 155 0.20 6.44 2.73
CA VAL A 155 0.26 7.89 2.91
C VAL A 155 1.02 8.20 4.20
N GLU A 156 1.99 9.09 4.11
CA GLU A 156 2.78 9.55 5.25
C GLU A 156 3.03 11.06 5.15
N ARG A 157 3.30 11.70 6.29
CA ARG A 157 3.82 13.07 6.30
C ARG A 157 5.19 13.09 5.62
N ALA A 158 5.40 14.05 4.73
CA ALA A 158 6.73 14.29 4.18
C ALA A 158 7.62 14.91 5.26
N LYS A 159 8.90 14.51 5.25
CA LYS A 159 9.92 15.01 6.18
C LYS A 159 10.37 16.41 5.83
#